data_AF-A0A8J3TG84-F1
#
_entry.id   AF-A0A8J3TG84-F1
#
_cell.length_a   1.000
_cell.length_b   1.000
_cell.length_c   1.000
_cell.angle_alpha   90.00
_cell.angle_beta   90.00
_cell.angle_gamma   90.00
#
_symmetry.space_group_name_H-M   'P 1'
#
loop_
_entity.id
_entity.type
_entity.pdbx_description
1 polymer ?
#
loop_
_entity_poly.entity_id
_entity_poly.type
_entity_poly.pdbx_seq_one_letter_code
_entity_poly.pdbx_strand_id
1 'polypeptide(L)'
;MPDPTTAPPAPADCQGGERQREVESALAKIDEYEAVTVDGVQTAADCALIKKFQSRYGISPAKGMAGPTTANVARRIATSMSAEEQAKCSVSGPALTICVDLTQQTAWAVRDGAVVWGPTVVRTGMAGGYQTPNGTYRIFGRNKREWSVPYKVWLPYWQAFNGGIGFHETTTYLHDSFGSHGCVNLLHSDAVSLWNLSTVGTTVKVFGRRPGT
;
A
#
# COMPACT_ATOMS: atom_id res chain seq x y z
N MET A 1 18.55 -43.06 5.20
CA MET A 1 17.96 -42.35 4.04
C MET A 1 17.48 -41.00 4.55
N PRO A 2 17.76 -39.87 3.89
CA PRO A 2 17.20 -38.59 4.31
C PRO A 2 15.68 -38.61 4.11
N ASP A 3 14.96 -38.07 5.09
CA ASP A 3 13.50 -37.98 5.15
C ASP A 3 12.99 -37.06 4.01
N PRO A 4 12.07 -37.50 3.13
CA PRO A 4 11.62 -36.72 1.97
C PRO A 4 10.73 -35.52 2.31
N THR A 5 10.54 -35.19 3.59
CA THR A 5 9.48 -34.29 4.05
C THR A 5 9.99 -32.91 4.52
N THR A 6 11.30 -32.65 4.52
CA THR A 6 11.84 -31.35 4.96
C THR A 6 12.15 -30.44 3.78
N ALA A 7 11.45 -29.30 3.72
CA ALA A 7 11.74 -28.24 2.74
C ALA A 7 13.22 -27.81 2.85
N PRO A 8 13.88 -27.49 1.73
CA PRO A 8 15.28 -27.10 1.74
C PRO A 8 15.49 -25.85 2.61
N PRO A 9 16.59 -25.80 3.40
CA PRO A 9 16.87 -24.70 4.31
C PRO A 9 16.98 -23.38 3.55
N ALA A 10 16.64 -22.27 4.22
CA ALA A 10 16.77 -20.94 3.63
C ALA A 10 18.21 -20.69 3.13
N PRO A 11 18.39 -20.12 1.93
CA PRO A 11 19.71 -19.77 1.44
C PRO A 11 20.33 -18.65 2.31
N ALA A 12 21.66 -18.54 2.29
CA ALA A 12 22.41 -17.66 3.21
C ALA A 12 22.04 -16.16 3.09
N ASP A 13 21.47 -15.76 1.95
CA ASP A 13 20.97 -14.41 1.68
C ASP A 13 19.54 -14.15 2.20
N CYS A 14 18.87 -15.19 2.69
CA CYS A 14 17.51 -15.20 3.23
C CYS A 14 17.54 -15.56 4.72
N GLN A 15 18.14 -14.70 5.53
CA GLN A 15 18.05 -14.86 6.98
C GLN A 15 16.58 -14.70 7.40
N GLY A 16 16.05 -15.68 8.13
CA GLY A 16 14.71 -15.59 8.72
C GLY A 16 14.54 -14.29 9.52
N GLY A 17 13.30 -13.84 9.68
CA GLY A 17 12.99 -12.65 10.48
C GLY A 17 12.27 -13.01 11.78
N GLU A 18 12.38 -12.14 12.79
CA GLU A 18 11.67 -12.31 14.07
C GLU A 18 10.12 -12.38 13.93
N ARG A 19 9.58 -11.99 12.76
CA ARG A 19 8.15 -11.96 12.45
C ARG A 19 7.75 -12.97 11.38
N GLN A 20 8.53 -14.03 11.17
CA GLN A 20 8.31 -15.03 10.12
C GLN A 20 6.86 -15.51 10.04
N ARG A 21 6.34 -16.09 11.14
CA ARG A 21 4.97 -16.59 11.20
C ARG A 21 3.91 -15.52 10.94
N GLU A 22 4.14 -14.28 11.35
CA GLU A 22 3.18 -13.18 11.10
C GLU A 22 3.15 -12.79 9.63
N VAL A 23 4.32 -12.71 8.99
CA VAL A 23 4.42 -12.42 7.56
C VAL A 23 3.73 -13.53 6.76
N GLU A 24 4.04 -14.80 7.04
CA GLU A 24 3.39 -15.95 6.39
C GLU A 24 1.87 -15.91 6.60
N SER A 25 1.40 -15.70 7.83
CA SER A 25 -0.02 -15.63 8.15
C SER A 25 -0.75 -14.49 7.42
N ALA A 26 -0.07 -13.39 7.14
CA ALA A 26 -0.63 -12.28 6.39
C ALA A 26 -0.60 -12.55 4.88
N LEU A 27 0.50 -13.08 4.37
CA LEU A 27 0.67 -13.44 2.95
C LEU A 27 -0.33 -14.54 2.53
N ALA A 28 -0.61 -15.50 3.39
CA ALA A 28 -1.61 -16.56 3.14
C ALA A 28 -3.03 -16.03 2.93
N LYS A 29 -3.30 -14.75 3.26
CA LYS A 29 -4.60 -14.08 3.05
C LYS A 29 -4.63 -13.21 1.80
N ILE A 30 -3.56 -13.21 1.03
CA ILE A 30 -3.40 -12.44 -0.20
C ILE A 30 -3.28 -13.45 -1.33
N ASP A 31 -4.26 -13.50 -2.24
CA ASP A 31 -4.36 -14.51 -3.30
C ASP A 31 -3.04 -14.71 -4.07
N GLU A 32 -2.27 -13.63 -4.31
CA GLU A 32 -0.98 -13.70 -5.01
C GLU A 32 0.12 -14.47 -4.25
N TYR A 33 -0.03 -14.66 -2.93
CA TYR A 33 0.95 -15.28 -2.03
C TYR A 33 0.36 -16.44 -1.21
N GLU A 34 -0.84 -16.94 -1.56
CA GLU A 34 -1.56 -17.98 -0.81
C GLU A 34 -0.79 -19.31 -0.67
N ALA A 35 0.17 -19.56 -1.57
CA ALA A 35 1.03 -20.74 -1.56
C ALA A 35 2.10 -20.73 -0.44
N VAL A 36 2.18 -19.67 0.36
CA VAL A 36 3.11 -19.59 1.50
C VAL A 36 2.74 -20.62 2.58
N THR A 37 3.74 -21.23 3.21
CA THR A 37 3.51 -22.14 4.34
C THR A 37 3.57 -21.34 5.65
N VAL A 38 2.63 -21.61 6.58
CA VAL A 38 2.54 -20.88 7.85
C VAL A 38 3.06 -21.74 9.01
N ASP A 39 4.38 -21.86 9.11
CA ASP A 39 5.06 -22.64 10.15
C ASP A 39 6.07 -21.82 10.98
N GLY A 40 6.31 -20.56 10.61
CA GLY A 40 7.26 -19.66 11.25
C GLY A 40 8.72 -20.00 10.94
N VAL A 41 9.00 -20.84 9.96
CA VAL A 41 10.33 -21.29 9.57
C VAL A 41 10.64 -20.77 8.18
N GLN A 42 11.64 -19.90 8.07
CA GLN A 42 12.06 -19.40 6.77
C GLN A 42 12.60 -20.53 5.89
N THR A 43 12.01 -20.70 4.70
CA THR A 43 12.53 -21.57 3.63
C THR A 43 12.94 -20.76 2.39
N ALA A 44 13.52 -21.44 1.39
CA ALA A 44 13.79 -20.84 0.10
C ALA A 44 12.50 -20.34 -0.61
N ALA A 45 11.38 -21.07 -0.44
CA ALA A 45 10.09 -20.71 -1.02
C ALA A 45 9.51 -19.45 -0.36
N ASP A 46 9.54 -19.40 0.98
CA ASP A 46 9.07 -18.21 1.72
C ASP A 46 9.91 -17.00 1.37
N CYS A 47 11.23 -17.16 1.30
CA CYS A 47 12.09 -16.05 0.92
C CYS A 47 11.76 -15.50 -0.48
N ALA A 48 11.48 -16.37 -1.46
CA ALA A 48 11.10 -15.93 -2.80
C ALA A 48 9.78 -15.15 -2.78
N LEU A 49 8.78 -15.63 -2.05
CA LEU A 49 7.49 -14.95 -1.87
C LEU A 49 7.63 -13.62 -1.14
N ILE A 50 8.44 -13.56 -0.07
CA ILE A 50 8.68 -12.33 0.70
C ILE A 50 9.47 -11.32 -0.15
N LYS A 51 10.46 -11.74 -0.94
CA LYS A 51 11.18 -10.85 -1.87
C LYS A 51 10.23 -10.27 -2.92
N LYS A 52 9.33 -11.09 -3.47
CA LYS A 52 8.28 -10.67 -4.40
C LYS A 52 7.36 -9.63 -3.76
N PHE A 53 6.88 -9.91 -2.54
CA PHE A 53 6.04 -8.99 -1.76
C PHE A 53 6.75 -7.67 -1.47
N GLN A 54 7.98 -7.71 -0.97
CA GLN A 54 8.79 -6.52 -0.68
C GLN A 54 8.99 -5.66 -1.93
N SER A 55 9.27 -6.30 -3.07
CA SER A 55 9.43 -5.59 -4.35
C SER A 55 8.12 -4.93 -4.79
N ARG A 56 6.98 -5.64 -4.71
CA ARG A 56 5.66 -5.11 -5.08
C ARG A 56 5.26 -3.90 -4.25
N TYR A 57 5.55 -3.93 -2.95
CA TYR A 57 5.17 -2.88 -2.00
C TYR A 57 6.32 -1.93 -1.64
N GLY A 58 7.40 -1.93 -2.43
CA GLY A 58 8.48 -0.95 -2.33
C GLY A 58 9.25 -0.97 -1.01
N ILE A 59 9.34 -2.13 -0.35
CA ILE A 59 10.18 -2.33 0.84
C ILE A 59 11.61 -2.58 0.36
N SER A 60 12.53 -1.72 0.78
CA SER A 60 13.93 -1.75 0.35
C SER A 60 14.89 -1.92 1.52
N PRO A 61 15.90 -2.80 1.41
CA PRO A 61 16.13 -3.75 0.31
C PRO A 61 15.19 -4.97 0.38
N ALA A 62 14.79 -5.50 -0.78
CA ALA A 62 13.96 -6.70 -0.88
C ALA A 62 14.79 -7.99 -0.66
N LYS A 63 15.13 -8.27 0.60
CA LYS A 63 16.01 -9.40 1.00
C LYS A 63 15.27 -10.66 1.44
N GLY A 64 13.94 -10.68 1.41
CA GLY A 64 13.13 -11.82 1.87
C GLY A 64 13.01 -11.92 3.39
N MET A 65 13.53 -10.93 4.13
CA MET A 65 13.49 -10.92 5.59
C MET A 65 12.09 -10.57 6.12
N ALA A 66 11.53 -11.44 6.96
CA ALA A 66 10.30 -11.19 7.70
C ALA A 66 10.53 -10.26 8.92
N GLY A 67 11.00 -9.05 8.65
CA GLY A 67 11.22 -8.01 9.67
C GLY A 67 9.97 -7.18 9.99
N PRO A 68 10.07 -6.23 10.94
CA PRO A 68 8.94 -5.40 11.38
C PRO A 68 8.21 -4.66 10.26
N THR A 69 8.93 -4.06 9.30
CA THR A 69 8.33 -3.33 8.18
C THR A 69 7.55 -4.28 7.26
N THR A 70 8.14 -5.42 6.89
CA THR A 70 7.48 -6.46 6.09
C THR A 70 6.20 -6.93 6.77
N ALA A 71 6.26 -7.27 8.06
CA ALA A 71 5.11 -7.72 8.83
C ALA A 71 4.01 -6.65 8.91
N ASN A 72 4.38 -5.39 9.18
CA ASN A 72 3.44 -4.28 9.24
C ASN A 72 2.69 -4.08 7.91
N VAL A 73 3.43 -4.05 6.79
CA VAL A 73 2.85 -3.84 5.46
C VAL A 73 1.99 -5.04 5.04
N ALA A 74 2.47 -6.27 5.24
CA ALA A 74 1.72 -7.49 4.93
C ALA A 74 0.40 -7.54 5.68
N ARG A 75 0.41 -7.28 6.99
CA ARG A 75 -0.81 -7.22 7.80
C ARG A 75 -1.79 -6.16 7.28
N ARG A 76 -1.31 -4.95 6.99
CA ARG A 76 -2.17 -3.85 6.51
C ARG A 76 -2.83 -4.19 5.18
N ILE A 77 -2.07 -4.72 4.22
CA ILE A 77 -2.57 -5.15 2.92
C ILE A 77 -3.60 -6.28 3.08
N ALA A 78 -3.27 -7.33 3.85
CA ALA A 78 -4.19 -8.43 4.11
C ALA A 78 -5.50 -7.96 4.76
N THR A 79 -5.43 -7.03 5.72
CA THR A 79 -6.64 -6.42 6.30
C THR A 79 -7.46 -5.66 5.25
N SER A 80 -6.82 -4.83 4.41
CA SER A 80 -7.51 -4.07 3.36
C SER A 80 -8.06 -4.95 2.22
N MET A 81 -7.64 -6.21 2.11
CA MET A 81 -8.24 -7.18 1.19
C MET A 81 -9.50 -7.84 1.75
N SER A 82 -9.75 -7.76 3.05
CA SER A 82 -10.96 -8.32 3.65
C SER A 82 -12.22 -7.56 3.21
N ALA A 83 -13.32 -8.30 3.03
CA ALA A 83 -14.61 -7.72 2.70
C ALA A 83 -15.09 -6.71 3.76
N GLU A 84 -14.79 -6.98 5.03
CA GLU A 84 -15.13 -6.08 6.14
C GLU A 84 -14.45 -4.72 6.02
N GLU A 85 -13.14 -4.69 5.72
CA GLU A 85 -12.42 -3.44 5.56
C GLU A 85 -12.87 -2.68 4.30
N GLN A 86 -13.06 -3.40 3.19
CA GLN A 86 -13.51 -2.79 1.93
C GLN A 86 -14.91 -2.19 2.04
N ALA A 87 -15.81 -2.79 2.84
CA ALA A 87 -17.15 -2.29 3.08
C ALA A 87 -17.17 -0.90 3.75
N LYS A 88 -16.13 -0.51 4.50
CA LYS A 88 -16.02 0.81 5.14
C LYS A 88 -15.93 1.96 4.13
N CYS A 89 -15.46 1.68 2.92
CA CYS A 89 -15.50 2.68 1.85
C CYS A 89 -16.93 2.94 1.33
N SER A 90 -17.90 2.08 1.63
CA SER A 90 -19.34 2.29 1.35
C SER A 90 -19.62 2.82 -0.07
N VAL A 91 -19.01 2.21 -1.07
CA VAL A 91 -19.17 2.61 -2.48
C VAL A 91 -20.39 1.91 -3.07
N SER A 92 -21.20 2.65 -3.83
CA SER A 92 -22.31 2.10 -4.59
C SER A 92 -22.31 2.66 -6.01
N GLY A 93 -22.85 1.88 -6.95
CA GLY A 93 -23.02 2.27 -8.35
C GLY A 93 -21.79 2.07 -9.24
N PRO A 94 -21.90 2.48 -10.52
CA PRO A 94 -20.92 2.13 -11.55
C PRO A 94 -19.73 3.09 -11.64
N ALA A 95 -19.76 4.21 -10.91
CA ALA A 95 -18.70 5.20 -10.96
C ALA A 95 -17.44 4.71 -10.24
N LEU A 96 -16.27 4.95 -10.85
CA LEU A 96 -14.99 4.69 -10.19
C LEU A 96 -14.86 5.54 -8.92
N THR A 97 -14.60 4.90 -7.80
CA THR A 97 -14.31 5.56 -6.52
C THR A 97 -12.99 5.08 -5.96
N ILE A 98 -12.09 6.02 -5.65
CA ILE A 98 -10.81 5.74 -4.99
C ILE A 98 -11.02 5.83 -3.49
N CYS A 99 -10.76 4.74 -2.78
CA CYS A 99 -10.85 4.61 -1.34
C CYS A 99 -9.46 4.82 -0.73
N VAL A 100 -9.34 5.76 0.20
CA VAL A 100 -8.12 6.00 0.97
C VAL A 100 -8.42 5.71 2.44
N ASP A 101 -7.88 4.60 2.91
CA ASP A 101 -7.97 4.20 4.31
C ASP A 101 -6.76 4.76 5.06
N LEU A 102 -7.03 5.79 5.87
CA LEU A 102 -5.99 6.43 6.68
C LEU A 102 -5.51 5.51 7.79
N THR A 103 -6.37 4.64 8.34
CA THR A 103 -6.01 3.74 9.44
C THR A 103 -5.02 2.69 8.98
N GLN A 104 -5.33 2.04 7.85
CA GLN A 104 -4.46 1.03 7.27
C GLN A 104 -3.37 1.63 6.38
N GLN A 105 -3.39 2.94 6.13
CA GLN A 105 -2.45 3.60 5.23
C GLN A 105 -2.37 2.85 3.88
N THR A 106 -3.55 2.56 3.32
CA THR A 106 -3.72 1.86 2.05
C THR A 106 -4.72 2.60 1.17
N ALA A 107 -4.67 2.32 -0.13
CA ALA A 107 -5.67 2.79 -1.07
C ALA A 107 -6.04 1.69 -2.07
N TRP A 108 -7.29 1.73 -2.54
CA TRP A 108 -7.82 0.88 -3.61
C TRP A 108 -8.86 1.66 -4.41
N ALA A 109 -9.24 1.15 -5.57
CA ALA A 109 -10.31 1.74 -6.38
C ALA A 109 -11.39 0.69 -6.65
N VAL A 110 -12.65 1.10 -6.50
CA VAL A 110 -13.83 0.28 -6.70
C VAL A 110 -14.60 0.77 -7.91
N ARG A 111 -15.07 -0.16 -8.75
CA ARG A 111 -16.01 0.09 -9.84
C ARG A 111 -16.95 -1.12 -9.93
N ASP A 112 -18.24 -0.87 -10.11
CA ASP A 112 -19.26 -1.92 -10.22
C ASP A 112 -19.24 -2.93 -9.05
N GLY A 113 -18.97 -2.43 -7.84
CA GLY A 113 -18.88 -3.25 -6.63
C GLY A 113 -17.61 -4.11 -6.50
N ALA A 114 -16.72 -4.09 -7.49
CA ALA A 114 -15.46 -4.84 -7.48
C ALA A 114 -14.25 -3.91 -7.31
N VAL A 115 -13.22 -4.40 -6.61
CA VAL A 115 -11.92 -3.72 -6.58
C VAL A 115 -11.24 -3.91 -7.94
N VAL A 116 -10.91 -2.80 -8.59
CA VAL A 116 -10.28 -2.77 -9.93
C VAL A 116 -8.84 -2.27 -9.90
N TRP A 117 -8.36 -1.80 -8.74
CA TRP A 117 -6.99 -1.39 -8.50
C TRP A 117 -6.67 -1.42 -7.00
N GLY A 118 -5.46 -1.85 -6.65
CA GLY A 118 -5.05 -2.07 -5.27
C GLY A 118 -5.71 -3.31 -4.64
N PRO A 119 -5.72 -3.43 -3.30
CA PRO A 119 -5.12 -2.50 -2.34
C PRO A 119 -3.59 -2.33 -2.49
N THR A 120 -3.11 -1.10 -2.33
CA THR A 120 -1.67 -0.78 -2.26
C THR A 120 -1.35 0.11 -1.07
N VAL A 121 -0.07 0.21 -0.73
CA VAL A 121 0.45 1.09 0.32
C VAL A 121 0.38 2.56 -0.10
N VAL A 122 0.02 3.41 0.86
CA VAL A 122 0.17 4.86 0.73
C VAL A 122 0.85 5.43 1.97
N ARG A 123 1.38 6.65 1.85
CA ARG A 123 1.72 7.49 3.00
C ARG A 123 0.95 8.80 2.93
N THR A 124 0.04 9.00 3.87
CA THR A 124 -0.82 10.20 3.93
C THR A 124 -0.22 11.25 4.85
N GLY A 125 -0.95 12.34 5.13
CA GLY A 125 -0.51 13.43 5.99
C GLY A 125 -0.03 13.01 7.37
N MET A 126 1.10 13.56 7.84
CA MET A 126 1.65 13.30 9.18
C MET A 126 1.01 14.17 10.27
N ALA A 127 1.39 13.93 11.53
CA ALA A 127 0.99 14.75 12.66
C ALA A 127 1.52 16.19 12.54
N GLY A 128 1.01 17.10 13.37
CA GLY A 128 1.48 18.50 13.41
C GLY A 128 0.80 19.41 12.40
N GLY A 129 -0.47 19.14 12.06
CA GLY A 129 -1.30 20.01 11.22
C GLY A 129 -1.33 19.61 9.74
N TYR A 130 -0.69 18.50 9.38
CA TYR A 130 -0.61 18.00 8.01
C TYR A 130 -1.57 16.84 7.72
N GLN A 131 -2.44 16.47 8.66
CA GLN A 131 -3.31 15.31 8.52
C GLN A 131 -4.19 15.45 7.28
N THR A 132 -4.26 14.39 6.47
CA THR A 132 -5.18 14.33 5.33
C THR A 132 -6.62 14.32 5.85
N PRO A 133 -7.47 15.30 5.49
CA PRO A 133 -8.82 15.36 6.03
C PRO A 133 -9.70 14.22 5.48
N ASN A 134 -10.53 13.65 6.36
CA ASN A 134 -11.60 12.74 5.96
C ASN A 134 -12.64 13.48 5.12
N GLY A 135 -13.25 12.78 4.17
CA GLY A 135 -14.30 13.35 3.34
C GLY A 135 -14.53 12.60 2.04
N THR A 136 -15.50 13.08 1.27
CA THR A 136 -15.74 12.64 -0.11
C THR A 136 -15.45 13.81 -1.03
N TYR A 137 -14.54 13.59 -1.96
CA TYR A 137 -14.00 14.59 -2.87
C TYR A 137 -14.14 14.13 -4.32
N ARG A 138 -13.77 15.01 -5.25
CA ARG A 138 -13.57 14.68 -6.66
C ARG A 138 -12.20 15.16 -7.11
N ILE A 139 -11.54 14.37 -7.94
CA ILE A 139 -10.34 14.85 -8.64
C ILE A 139 -10.76 16.05 -9.49
N PHE A 140 -10.19 17.22 -9.24
CA PHE A 140 -10.52 18.45 -9.98
C PHE A 140 -9.38 18.94 -10.88
N GLY A 141 -8.16 18.44 -10.67
CA GLY A 141 -6.99 18.86 -11.44
C GLY A 141 -5.99 17.71 -11.58
N ARG A 142 -5.32 17.65 -12.73
CA ARG A 142 -4.35 16.61 -13.04
C ARG A 142 -3.16 17.19 -13.80
N ASN A 143 -1.95 16.82 -13.40
CA ASN A 143 -0.73 17.20 -14.08
C ASN A 143 0.30 16.06 -14.00
N LYS A 144 0.94 15.69 -15.10
CA LYS A 144 1.97 14.65 -15.08
C LYS A 144 3.17 15.03 -14.21
N ARG A 145 3.43 16.34 -14.07
CA ARG A 145 4.54 16.87 -13.29
C ARG A 145 4.16 18.23 -12.70
N GLU A 146 3.66 18.23 -11.47
CA GLU A 146 3.22 19.45 -10.77
C GLU A 146 4.35 20.06 -9.94
N TRP A 147 4.48 21.39 -9.96
CA TRP A 147 5.44 22.06 -9.08
C TRP A 147 4.79 22.40 -7.74
N SER A 148 5.29 21.80 -6.65
CA SER A 148 4.86 22.20 -5.32
C SER A 148 5.51 23.53 -4.93
N VAL A 149 4.72 24.61 -4.95
CA VAL A 149 5.17 25.93 -4.50
C VAL A 149 5.65 25.95 -3.05
N PRO A 150 4.93 25.37 -2.06
CA PRO A 150 5.39 25.39 -0.66
C PRO A 150 6.60 24.50 -0.39
N TYR A 151 6.71 23.34 -1.06
CA TYR A 151 7.77 22.36 -0.79
C TYR A 151 8.90 22.34 -1.82
N LYS A 152 8.84 23.20 -2.84
CA LYS A 152 9.86 23.39 -3.89
C LYS A 152 10.34 22.07 -4.52
N VAL A 153 9.39 21.19 -4.82
CA VAL A 153 9.65 19.87 -5.39
C VAL A 153 8.63 19.54 -6.48
N TRP A 154 9.07 18.79 -7.48
CA TRP A 154 8.17 18.25 -8.52
C TRP A 154 7.41 17.04 -7.99
N LEU A 155 6.10 16.99 -8.22
CA LEU A 155 5.19 15.92 -7.86
C LEU A 155 4.74 15.18 -9.13
N PRO A 156 5.29 13.99 -9.41
CA PRO A 156 4.90 13.21 -10.59
C PRO A 156 3.49 12.61 -10.44
N TYR A 157 2.75 12.54 -11.55
CA TYR A 157 1.39 11.98 -11.61
C TYR A 157 0.42 12.64 -10.62
N TRP A 158 0.49 13.97 -10.51
CA TRP A 158 -0.32 14.76 -9.60
C TRP A 158 -1.82 14.71 -9.93
N GLN A 159 -2.65 14.33 -8.95
CA GLN A 159 -4.10 14.31 -9.06
C GLN A 159 -4.74 14.98 -7.83
N ALA A 160 -5.09 16.27 -7.98
CA ALA A 160 -5.62 17.10 -6.90
C ALA A 160 -7.08 16.78 -6.61
N PHE A 161 -7.44 16.62 -5.32
CA PHE A 161 -8.81 16.37 -4.89
C PHE A 161 -9.27 17.26 -3.72
N ASN A 162 -8.38 17.92 -2.97
CA ASN A 162 -8.78 18.84 -1.90
C ASN A 162 -7.76 19.97 -1.64
N GLY A 163 -8.01 21.21 -2.08
CA GLY A 163 -7.30 22.40 -1.56
C GLY A 163 -5.77 22.35 -1.50
N GLY A 164 -5.11 21.72 -2.49
CA GLY A 164 -3.65 21.51 -2.49
C GLY A 164 -3.20 20.11 -2.04
N ILE A 165 -4.15 19.23 -1.69
CA ILE A 165 -3.97 17.80 -1.41
C ILE A 165 -4.36 17.00 -2.65
N GLY A 166 -3.53 16.00 -2.97
CA GLY A 166 -3.72 15.12 -4.10
C GLY A 166 -2.90 13.84 -3.98
N PHE A 167 -3.12 12.95 -4.94
CA PHE A 167 -2.24 11.80 -5.15
C PHE A 167 -1.01 12.21 -5.94
N HIS A 168 0.14 11.64 -5.61
CA HIS A 168 1.34 11.70 -6.46
C HIS A 168 2.32 10.59 -6.10
N GLU A 169 3.25 10.33 -7.01
CA GLU A 169 4.41 9.49 -6.74
C GLU A 169 5.24 10.07 -5.60
N THR A 170 5.63 9.23 -4.64
CA THR A 170 6.51 9.63 -3.53
C THR A 170 7.84 10.15 -4.05
N THR A 171 8.35 11.22 -3.44
CA THR A 171 9.67 11.79 -3.74
C THR A 171 10.76 11.34 -2.76
N THR A 172 10.37 10.57 -1.74
CA THR A 172 11.24 9.95 -0.74
C THR A 172 10.84 8.49 -0.53
N TYR A 173 11.61 7.74 0.27
CA TYR A 173 11.23 6.37 0.60
C TYR A 173 9.86 6.33 1.28
N LEU A 174 8.93 5.55 0.72
CA LEU A 174 7.52 5.58 1.11
C LEU A 174 7.30 5.13 2.56
N HIS A 175 8.12 4.19 3.02
CA HIS A 175 7.98 3.57 4.36
C HIS A 175 8.67 4.38 5.47
N ASP A 176 9.24 5.54 5.15
CA ASP A 176 9.70 6.48 6.17
C ASP A 176 8.51 7.09 6.91
N SER A 177 8.68 7.33 8.22
CA SER A 177 7.65 7.90 9.09
C SER A 177 7.38 9.39 8.81
N PHE A 178 8.36 10.11 8.26
CA PHE A 178 8.21 11.54 7.92
C PHE A 178 7.41 11.73 6.64
N GLY A 179 6.61 12.79 6.61
CA GLY A 179 5.68 13.06 5.53
C GLY A 179 4.45 12.15 5.56
N SER A 180 3.48 12.37 4.67
CA SER A 180 3.41 13.52 3.76
C SER A 180 2.98 14.79 4.50
N HIS A 181 2.96 15.92 3.79
CA HIS A 181 2.38 17.17 4.30
C HIS A 181 0.89 17.32 3.91
N GLY A 182 0.16 16.20 3.82
CA GLY A 182 -1.28 16.14 3.52
C GLY A 182 -1.61 15.32 2.28
N CYS A 183 -0.72 15.27 1.29
CA CYS A 183 -0.88 14.48 0.07
C CYS A 183 -0.93 12.96 0.32
N VAL A 184 -1.44 12.20 -0.65
CA VAL A 184 -1.41 10.74 -0.61
C VAL A 184 -0.25 10.27 -1.49
N ASN A 185 0.87 9.90 -0.87
CA ASN A 185 2.06 9.42 -1.58
C ASN A 185 1.85 7.97 -2.04
N LEU A 186 2.23 7.69 -3.29
CA LEU A 186 2.14 6.37 -3.94
C LEU A 186 3.52 5.90 -4.38
N LEU A 187 3.70 4.58 -4.54
CA LEU A 187 4.83 4.04 -5.30
C LEU A 187 4.69 4.42 -6.78
N HIS A 188 5.81 4.45 -7.52
CA HIS A 188 5.82 4.83 -8.94
C HIS A 188 4.81 4.03 -9.78
N SER A 189 4.85 2.70 -9.72
CA SER A 189 3.95 1.82 -10.47
C SER A 189 2.48 2.07 -10.13
N ASP A 190 2.18 2.33 -8.87
CA ASP A 190 0.84 2.62 -8.36
C ASP A 190 0.35 4.00 -8.80
N ALA A 191 1.23 5.01 -8.80
CA ALA A 191 0.93 6.36 -9.29
C ALA A 191 0.62 6.36 -10.80
N VAL A 192 1.42 5.65 -11.60
CA VAL A 192 1.19 5.47 -13.05
C VAL A 192 -0.13 4.76 -13.31
N SER A 193 -0.38 3.66 -12.60
CA SER A 193 -1.59 2.85 -12.77
C SER A 193 -2.84 3.65 -12.38
N LEU A 194 -2.82 4.34 -11.25
CA LEU A 194 -3.92 5.18 -10.82
C LEU A 194 -4.15 6.33 -11.80
N TRP A 195 -3.08 6.97 -12.29
CA TRP A 195 -3.19 8.00 -13.33
C TRP A 195 -3.90 7.48 -14.59
N ASN A 196 -3.57 6.28 -15.07
CA ASN A 196 -4.24 5.74 -16.25
C ASN A 196 -5.71 5.34 -15.96
N LEU A 197 -6.01 4.95 -14.72
CA LEU A 197 -7.34 4.49 -14.32
C LEU A 197 -8.33 5.64 -14.05
N SER A 198 -7.89 6.71 -13.38
CA SER A 198 -8.76 7.81 -12.95
C SER A 198 -8.75 9.01 -13.89
N THR A 199 -9.80 9.81 -13.80
CA THR A 199 -10.01 11.05 -14.55
C THR A 199 -10.46 12.19 -13.65
N VAL A 200 -10.42 13.43 -14.15
CA VAL A 200 -11.11 14.55 -13.49
C VAL A 200 -12.58 14.17 -13.32
N GLY A 201 -13.12 14.38 -12.12
CA GLY A 201 -14.45 13.97 -11.68
C GLY A 201 -14.51 12.66 -10.90
N THR A 202 -13.46 11.82 -10.95
CA THR A 202 -13.38 10.56 -10.18
C THR A 202 -13.53 10.85 -8.68
N THR A 203 -14.40 10.09 -8.02
CA THR A 203 -14.67 10.23 -6.58
C THR A 203 -13.49 9.75 -5.77
N VAL A 204 -13.15 10.48 -4.71
CA VAL A 204 -12.13 10.08 -3.73
C VAL A 204 -12.78 10.08 -2.35
N LYS A 205 -12.85 8.92 -1.70
CA LYS A 205 -13.34 8.79 -0.32
C LYS A 205 -12.15 8.57 0.61
N VAL A 206 -11.94 9.50 1.52
CA VAL A 206 -10.93 9.43 2.58
C VAL A 206 -11.62 9.15 3.91
N PHE A 207 -11.20 8.09 4.60
CA PHE A 207 -11.79 7.68 5.88
C PHE A 207 -10.74 7.12 6.84
N GLY A 208 -11.10 7.02 8.12
CA GLY A 208 -10.22 6.51 9.17
C GLY A 208 -9.31 7.58 9.78
N ARG A 209 -8.21 7.16 10.40
CA ARG A 209 -7.22 8.07 10.99
C ARG A 209 -5.83 7.45 10.94
N ARG A 210 -4.83 8.18 10.42
CA ARG A 210 -3.45 7.70 10.40
C ARG A 210 -2.96 7.47 11.84
N PRO A 211 -2.39 6.30 12.16
CA PRO A 211 -1.81 6.06 13.48
C PRO A 211 -0.75 7.12 13.83
N GLY A 212 -0.88 7.70 15.03
CA GLY A 212 0.04 8.72 15.54
C GLY A 212 -0.23 10.16 15.10
N THR A 213 -1.33 10.44 14.40
CA THR A 213 -1.69 11.81 13.93
C THR A 213 -2.98 12.32 14.51
#